data_AF-E2A7N4-F1
#
_entry.id   AF-E2A7N4-F1
#
_cell.length_a   1.000
_cell.length_b   1.000
_cell.length_c   1.000
_cell.angle_alpha   90.00
_cell.angle_beta   90.00
_cell.angle_gamma   90.00
#
_symmetry.space_group_name_H-M   'P 1'
#
loop_
_entity.id
_entity.type
_entity.pdbx_description
1 polymer ?
#
loop_
_entity_poly.entity_id
_entity_poly.type
_entity_poly.pdbx_seq_one_letter_code
_entity_poly.pdbx_strand_id
1 'polypeptide(L)'
;MTSEAQMRNTDFSIARILSDDRGCSPKSRVDREKGRDVERKPRVPALPEAREEREGETRRSEECSDNVVETTDTFLAGATRPEVRRADFTWLQYTRYRPPKLPRRSYVERRTKRRMDDRPRIPFSSSQLQVLEDRYRRSAYLSRNDVIEMSAMLKLPQSKQNVVEPMQVDAPAEDNDNAEEEPYIVENPTLDLEVYANSYTGLAKLHRLVYIADHCPSLRIEALKMAITYVMTTYNVSLYIMLHKKLVEAMGTPGLPDVAAQSTSQDVLTMDQTWVETRSKKAALKLEKFDTDLKNYKSNSIKESIRRGHDDLGDHYLNCGDLVHALKCYSRARDYCTSGKHVVNMCLNVIKVSVYLQNWSHVLSYVTKAEGTPDFPELHGKDNNQAIITKLKVAAGLAELATRKYKMAAKHFLQASLDHCDCPELLSPGNVALYGGLCALATFDRHELQKQVIFSSSFKLFLELEPQLRDIIFKFYESKYASCLKLLDEIKDNILLDMYIAPHVNLLYTQIRNRALIQYFSPYLSADMRRMATAFNRTVSELEDELMQLILDGQIQARIDSHNKILYAKDVDQRSTTFEKSMSVGKDYQRRTRMLILRAAMLKQQIHVKSPQRDSTQGGEMSVAPGNGTLAAKN
;
A
#
# COMPACT_ATOMS: atom_id res chain seq x y z
N MET A 1 -49.30 -20.06 24.09
CA MET A 1 -49.54 -18.75 24.73
C MET A 1 -48.19 -18.05 24.84
N THR A 2 -47.74 -17.23 23.88
CA THR A 2 -48.26 -15.93 23.38
C THR A 2 -47.71 -14.74 24.17
N SER A 3 -46.61 -14.18 23.66
CA SER A 3 -46.29 -12.76 23.76
C SER A 3 -45.61 -12.34 22.45
N GLU A 4 -46.16 -11.33 21.78
CA GLU A 4 -45.72 -10.90 20.44
C GLU A 4 -44.72 -9.74 20.55
N ALA A 5 -43.72 -9.72 19.68
CA ALA A 5 -42.72 -8.65 19.64
C ALA A 5 -43.26 -7.44 18.84
N GLN A 6 -43.60 -6.35 19.53
CA GLN A 6 -44.03 -5.11 18.86
C GLN A 6 -42.87 -4.44 18.11
N MET A 7 -42.95 -4.45 16.78
CA MET A 7 -42.10 -3.63 15.91
C MET A 7 -42.40 -2.14 16.13
N ARG A 8 -41.37 -1.32 16.39
CA ARG A 8 -41.49 0.14 16.38
C ARG A 8 -41.29 0.66 14.95
N ASN A 9 -42.38 1.03 14.29
CA ASN A 9 -42.31 1.81 13.05
C ASN A 9 -41.71 3.21 13.33
N THR A 10 -40.73 3.63 12.53
CA THR A 10 -40.14 4.97 12.55
C THR A 10 -40.78 5.84 11.48
N ASP A 11 -41.82 6.58 11.87
CA ASP A 11 -42.66 7.35 10.94
C ASP A 11 -42.01 8.69 10.53
N PHE A 12 -41.61 8.83 9.26
CA PHE A 12 -40.88 9.99 8.74
C PHE A 12 -41.82 11.09 8.21
N SER A 13 -42.69 11.60 9.08
CA SER A 13 -43.60 12.72 8.75
C SER A 13 -42.89 14.07 8.67
N ILE A 14 -42.85 14.64 7.45
CA ILE A 14 -42.14 15.90 7.11
C ILE A 14 -42.58 17.11 7.96
N ALA A 15 -43.82 17.11 8.46
CA ALA A 15 -44.40 18.18 9.27
C ALA A 15 -43.59 18.53 10.54
N ARG A 16 -42.77 17.61 11.06
CA ARG A 16 -41.95 17.84 12.28
C ARG A 16 -40.56 18.42 12.01
N ILE A 17 -40.16 18.58 10.75
CA ILE A 17 -38.82 19.06 10.34
C ILE A 17 -38.82 20.58 10.07
N LEU A 18 -40.00 21.21 10.00
CA LEU A 18 -40.16 22.62 9.61
C LEU A 18 -40.58 23.55 10.77
N SER A 19 -40.56 23.05 12.02
CA SER A 19 -41.17 23.74 13.18
C SER A 19 -40.22 24.59 14.01
N ASP A 20 -38.96 24.13 14.19
CA ASP A 20 -38.06 24.65 15.22
C ASP A 20 -36.94 25.54 14.65
N ASP A 21 -37.27 26.76 14.23
CA ASP A 21 -36.26 27.83 14.06
C ASP A 21 -36.81 29.25 14.34
N ARG A 22 -36.88 29.60 15.63
CA ARG A 22 -36.82 30.99 16.13
C ARG A 22 -36.60 31.02 17.65
N GLY A 23 -35.44 31.48 18.09
CA GLY A 23 -35.06 31.54 19.51
C GLY A 23 -35.63 32.74 20.28
N CYS A 24 -35.54 32.70 21.62
CA CYS A 24 -35.86 33.83 22.50
C CYS A 24 -35.07 33.77 23.82
N SER A 25 -34.77 34.94 24.39
CA SER A 25 -34.18 35.15 25.73
C SER A 25 -34.45 36.59 26.17
N PRO A 26 -34.14 37.02 27.42
CA PRO A 26 -34.02 36.29 28.70
C PRO A 26 -34.95 36.89 29.79
N LYS A 27 -35.10 36.25 30.99
CA LYS A 27 -35.38 36.97 32.26
C LYS A 27 -35.27 36.17 33.58
N SER A 28 -34.54 36.76 34.53
CA SER A 28 -34.71 36.77 36.00
C SER A 28 -35.16 35.53 36.82
N ARG A 29 -34.19 34.91 37.51
CA ARG A 29 -33.93 35.01 38.98
C ARG A 29 -35.10 34.86 39.98
N VAL A 30 -35.04 33.84 40.85
CA VAL A 30 -35.27 33.92 42.32
C VAL A 30 -34.30 32.97 43.07
N ASP A 31 -33.88 33.43 44.24
CA ASP A 31 -32.81 33.04 45.17
C ASP A 31 -32.88 31.66 45.85
N ARG A 32 -31.71 31.20 46.36
CA ARG A 32 -31.58 30.80 47.78
C ARG A 32 -30.15 30.99 48.32
N GLU A 33 -30.01 31.51 49.53
CA GLU A 33 -28.73 31.92 50.12
C GLU A 33 -28.07 30.87 51.03
N LYS A 34 -26.73 30.95 51.13
CA LYS A 34 -25.85 30.86 52.34
C LYS A 34 -24.39 30.60 51.90
N GLY A 35 -23.36 31.33 52.31
CA GLY A 35 -23.30 32.63 53.02
C GLY A 35 -22.02 32.78 53.87
N ARG A 36 -21.38 33.97 53.85
CA ARG A 36 -20.28 34.46 54.73
C ARG A 36 -18.89 33.83 54.54
N ASP A 37 -17.75 34.49 54.82
CA ASP A 37 -17.44 35.87 55.30
C ASP A 37 -16.11 36.34 54.61
N VAL A 38 -15.91 37.60 54.15
CA VAL A 38 -15.40 38.81 54.89
C VAL A 38 -13.94 38.65 55.37
N GLU A 39 -12.93 39.47 55.05
CA GLU A 39 -12.80 40.74 54.26
C GLU A 39 -11.41 40.77 53.49
N ARG A 40 -10.60 41.81 53.16
CA ARG A 40 -10.46 43.28 53.41
C ARG A 40 -9.78 43.99 52.18
N LYS A 41 -9.01 45.07 52.36
CA LYS A 41 -8.29 45.96 51.40
C LYS A 41 -7.15 46.74 52.15
N PRO A 42 -6.31 47.66 51.59
CA PRO A 42 -5.75 47.91 50.21
C PRO A 42 -4.23 48.34 50.16
N ARG A 43 -3.76 48.89 49.01
CA ARG A 43 -2.50 49.68 48.71
C ARG A 43 -1.18 48.88 48.51
N VAL A 44 -0.32 49.05 47.47
CA VAL A 44 0.29 50.20 46.71
C VAL A 44 1.47 50.84 47.46
N PRO A 45 2.66 51.21 46.88
CA PRO A 45 3.14 51.20 45.46
C PRO A 45 4.53 50.50 45.22
N ALA A 46 5.09 50.54 43.98
CA ALA A 46 6.45 51.05 43.66
C ALA A 46 6.90 50.85 42.17
N LEU A 47 7.73 51.78 41.69
CA LEU A 47 8.54 51.84 40.43
C LEU A 47 10.05 51.94 40.84
N PRO A 48 11.08 52.18 39.99
CA PRO A 48 11.18 52.39 38.52
C PRO A 48 12.11 51.30 37.87
N GLU A 49 13.05 51.43 36.92
CA GLU A 49 13.61 52.53 36.09
C GLU A 49 14.35 51.97 34.84
N ALA A 50 14.92 52.88 34.01
CA ALA A 50 16.10 52.75 33.15
C ALA A 50 16.01 52.03 31.77
N ARG A 51 16.49 52.60 30.65
CA ARG A 51 16.83 54.02 30.33
C ARG A 51 17.04 54.23 28.80
N GLU A 52 16.83 55.48 28.34
CA GLU A 52 17.52 56.29 27.27
C GLU A 52 18.31 55.61 26.11
N GLU A 53 18.40 56.09 24.84
CA GLU A 53 18.12 57.36 24.10
C GLU A 53 17.63 57.02 22.64
N ARG A 54 16.88 57.84 21.86
CA ARG A 54 17.21 59.05 21.03
C ARG A 54 18.39 58.87 20.04
N GLU A 55 18.43 59.40 18.80
CA GLU A 55 17.68 60.43 18.01
C GLU A 55 17.27 59.87 16.60
N GLY A 56 16.64 60.56 15.61
CA GLY A 56 16.28 61.98 15.39
C GLY A 56 15.26 62.19 14.22
N GLU A 57 15.02 63.45 13.80
CA GLU A 57 13.88 63.91 12.94
C GLU A 57 13.96 63.59 11.42
N THR A 58 12.85 63.55 10.65
CA THR A 58 12.28 64.74 9.95
C THR A 58 10.81 64.59 9.48
N ARG A 59 10.21 65.69 8.98
CA ARG A 59 8.76 65.99 9.02
C ARG A 59 8.05 66.05 7.65
N ARG A 60 6.77 65.64 7.63
CA ARG A 60 5.54 66.35 7.14
C ARG A 60 4.49 65.31 6.75
N SER A 61 3.25 65.22 7.27
CA SER A 61 2.23 66.18 7.76
C SER A 61 1.30 66.73 6.68
N GLU A 62 0.08 66.19 6.61
CA GLU A 62 -1.15 66.93 6.29
C GLU A 62 -2.35 66.19 6.91
N GLU A 63 -3.28 66.93 7.49
CA GLU A 63 -4.47 66.45 8.19
C GLU A 63 -5.72 67.00 7.48
N CYS A 64 -6.85 66.29 7.57
CA CYS A 64 -8.03 66.86 8.21
C CYS A 64 -9.09 65.79 8.52
N SER A 65 -9.91 66.06 9.53
CA SER A 65 -11.15 65.35 9.81
C SER A 65 -12.36 66.14 9.29
N ASP A 66 -13.53 65.50 9.19
CA ASP A 66 -14.64 65.77 10.12
C ASP A 66 -15.87 64.91 9.85
N ASN A 67 -16.70 64.76 10.88
CA ASN A 67 -18.05 64.20 10.81
C ASN A 67 -19.08 65.36 10.81
N VAL A 68 -20.35 65.09 10.46
CA VAL A 68 -21.55 65.41 11.28
C VAL A 68 -22.87 65.32 10.46
N VAL A 69 -23.72 64.36 10.88
CA VAL A 69 -25.20 64.38 10.96
C VAL A 69 -26.07 64.43 9.68
N GLU A 70 -27.17 63.67 9.76
CA GLU A 70 -28.28 63.56 8.81
C GLU A 70 -29.31 64.69 8.99
N THR A 71 -30.07 65.01 7.92
CA THR A 71 -31.39 65.63 8.05
C THR A 71 -32.42 64.88 7.20
N THR A 72 -33.56 64.57 7.83
CA THR A 72 -34.75 63.99 7.19
C THR A 72 -35.85 65.03 7.10
N ASP A 73 -36.63 65.05 6.02
CA ASP A 73 -37.87 65.83 5.94
C ASP A 73 -38.96 65.09 5.14
N THR A 74 -40.24 65.45 5.32
CA THR A 74 -41.36 64.53 5.06
C THR A 74 -42.67 65.16 4.56
N PHE A 75 -43.27 64.50 3.56
CA PHE A 75 -44.68 64.57 3.09
C PHE A 75 -45.28 65.91 2.60
N LEU A 76 -45.89 65.88 1.40
CA LEU A 76 -47.36 66.09 1.26
C LEU A 76 -47.93 65.66 -0.12
N ALA A 77 -49.27 65.52 -0.14
CA ALA A 77 -50.12 64.74 -1.05
C ALA A 77 -50.28 65.20 -2.53
N GLY A 78 -50.76 64.27 -3.37
CA GLY A 78 -51.32 64.50 -4.72
C GLY A 78 -51.70 63.15 -5.39
N ALA A 79 -52.81 63.07 -6.16
CA ALA A 79 -53.36 61.77 -6.61
C ALA A 79 -53.97 61.75 -8.03
N THR A 80 -53.73 60.66 -8.79
CA THR A 80 -54.70 59.95 -9.67
C THR A 80 -54.10 58.67 -10.31
N ARG A 81 -54.95 57.82 -10.92
CA ARG A 81 -54.67 56.50 -11.54
C ARG A 81 -54.69 56.60 -13.10
N PRO A 82 -54.39 55.56 -13.94
CA PRO A 82 -54.45 54.10 -13.70
C PRO A 82 -53.25 53.26 -14.22
N GLU A 83 -53.42 51.92 -14.24
CA GLU A 83 -52.42 50.90 -14.54
C GLU A 83 -52.24 50.60 -16.06
N VAL A 84 -51.01 50.29 -16.49
CA VAL A 84 -50.73 49.30 -17.56
C VAL A 84 -49.50 48.46 -17.16
N ARG A 85 -49.55 47.16 -17.41
CA ARG A 85 -48.55 46.17 -16.98
C ARG A 85 -47.30 46.18 -17.87
N ARG A 86 -46.11 46.08 -17.27
CA ARG A 86 -44.96 45.39 -17.89
C ARG A 86 -44.74 44.08 -17.13
N ALA A 87 -44.43 43.02 -17.87
CA ALA A 87 -44.15 41.70 -17.31
C ALA A 87 -42.63 41.49 -17.24
N ASP A 88 -42.09 41.31 -16.04
CA ASP A 88 -40.69 40.97 -15.86
C ASP A 88 -40.41 39.53 -16.27
N PHE A 89 -39.34 39.32 -17.04
CA PHE A 89 -38.97 38.01 -17.58
C PHE A 89 -38.30 37.11 -16.53
N THR A 90 -39.13 36.51 -15.67
CA THR A 90 -38.73 35.62 -14.56
C THR A 90 -37.92 34.38 -14.97
N TRP A 91 -37.86 34.04 -16.27
CA TRP A 91 -37.07 32.92 -16.78
C TRP A 91 -35.55 33.19 -16.84
N LEU A 92 -35.09 34.43 -16.60
CA LEU A 92 -33.67 34.80 -16.67
C LEU A 92 -32.92 34.80 -15.32
N GLN A 93 -33.40 34.07 -14.31
CA GLN A 93 -32.70 33.91 -13.02
C GLN A 93 -32.11 32.50 -12.84
N TYR A 94 -30.77 32.44 -12.78
CA TYR A 94 -30.01 31.19 -12.58
C TYR A 94 -30.17 30.63 -11.16
N THR A 95 -30.92 29.53 -11.02
CA THR A 95 -30.84 28.70 -9.79
C THR A 95 -29.66 27.73 -9.89
N ARG A 96 -28.70 27.83 -8.96
CA ARG A 96 -27.57 26.89 -8.87
C ARG A 96 -28.03 25.55 -8.27
N TYR A 97 -28.62 24.69 -9.10
CA TYR A 97 -29.04 23.35 -8.69
C TYR A 97 -27.85 22.53 -8.17
N ARG A 98 -27.87 22.19 -6.88
CA ARG A 98 -26.80 21.48 -6.17
C ARG A 98 -27.35 20.15 -5.64
N PRO A 99 -27.34 19.06 -6.44
CA PRO A 99 -28.00 17.81 -6.08
C PRO A 99 -27.36 17.16 -4.83
N PRO A 100 -28.16 16.44 -4.01
CA PRO A 100 -27.65 15.73 -2.84
C PRO A 100 -26.69 14.60 -3.23
N LYS A 101 -25.70 14.34 -2.38
CA LYS A 101 -24.70 13.28 -2.59
C LYS A 101 -25.32 11.89 -2.38
N LEU A 102 -25.80 11.26 -3.45
CA LEU A 102 -26.11 9.83 -3.44
C LEU A 102 -24.85 9.00 -3.12
N PRO A 103 -24.93 7.98 -2.23
CA PRO A 103 -23.80 7.11 -1.94
C PRO A 103 -23.47 6.26 -3.17
N ARG A 104 -22.28 6.48 -3.75
CA ARG A 104 -21.80 5.67 -4.88
C ARG A 104 -21.40 4.29 -4.38
N ARG A 105 -22.13 3.24 -4.77
CA ARG A 105 -21.55 1.89 -4.83
C ARG A 105 -20.38 1.92 -5.81
N SER A 106 -19.18 1.65 -5.31
CA SER A 106 -17.97 1.49 -6.12
C SER A 106 -18.04 0.18 -6.91
N TYR A 107 -18.62 0.24 -8.11
CA TYR A 107 -18.42 -0.83 -9.08
C TYR A 107 -16.95 -0.81 -9.51
N VAL A 108 -16.13 -1.65 -8.89
CA VAL A 108 -14.75 -1.90 -9.31
C VAL A 108 -14.81 -2.67 -10.62
N GLU A 109 -14.81 -1.94 -11.73
CA GLU A 109 -14.77 -2.50 -13.07
C GLU A 109 -13.42 -3.20 -13.26
N ARG A 110 -13.37 -4.51 -12.95
CA ARG A 110 -12.22 -5.37 -13.20
C ARG A 110 -11.93 -5.35 -14.71
N ARG A 111 -10.96 -4.52 -15.11
CA ARG A 111 -10.37 -4.54 -16.45
C ARG A 111 -9.59 -5.84 -16.64
N THR A 112 -10.30 -6.90 -17.00
CA THR A 112 -9.70 -8.16 -17.40
C THR A 112 -8.90 -7.94 -18.69
N LYS A 113 -7.61 -7.62 -18.57
CA LYS A 113 -6.65 -7.84 -19.66
C LYS A 113 -6.82 -9.31 -20.08
N ARG A 114 -7.06 -9.55 -21.38
CA ARG A 114 -6.97 -10.92 -21.90
C ARG A 114 -5.51 -11.35 -21.76
N ARG A 115 -5.21 -12.31 -20.87
CA ARG A 115 -3.94 -13.07 -20.96
C ARG A 115 -3.91 -13.70 -22.37
N MET A 116 -2.74 -13.76 -23.00
CA MET A 116 -2.57 -14.69 -24.12
C MET A 116 -2.64 -16.11 -23.54
N ASP A 117 -3.32 -17.01 -24.24
CA ASP A 117 -3.42 -18.43 -23.87
C ASP A 117 -2.08 -19.08 -24.23
N ASP A 118 -1.28 -19.41 -23.22
CA ASP A 118 0.13 -19.75 -23.36
C ASP A 118 0.32 -21.22 -23.76
N ARG A 119 -0.20 -21.52 -24.95
CA ARG A 119 -0.12 -22.82 -25.61
C ARG A 119 0.75 -22.66 -26.86
N PRO A 120 1.70 -23.56 -27.11
CA PRO A 120 2.49 -23.51 -28.32
C PRO A 120 1.56 -23.59 -29.53
N ARG A 121 1.51 -22.51 -30.32
CA ARG A 121 0.80 -22.50 -31.60
C ARG A 121 1.52 -23.44 -32.55
N ILE A 122 1.01 -24.66 -32.69
CA ILE A 122 1.41 -25.57 -33.76
C ILE A 122 1.18 -24.82 -35.08
N PRO A 123 2.24 -24.48 -35.84
CA PRO A 123 2.07 -23.72 -37.07
C PRO A 123 1.44 -24.63 -38.13
N PHE A 124 0.39 -24.13 -38.79
CA PHE A 124 -0.13 -24.79 -39.99
C PHE A 124 0.97 -24.79 -41.07
N SER A 125 1.15 -25.91 -41.76
CA SER A 125 2.00 -25.96 -42.94
C SER A 125 1.44 -25.07 -44.05
N SER A 126 2.29 -24.69 -45.02
CA SER A 126 1.87 -23.86 -46.15
C SER A 126 0.69 -24.47 -46.94
N SER A 127 0.66 -25.81 -47.09
CA SER A 127 -0.47 -26.51 -47.71
C SER A 127 -1.74 -26.51 -46.86
N GLN A 128 -1.62 -26.63 -45.53
CA GLN A 128 -2.77 -26.49 -44.61
C GLN A 128 -3.35 -25.06 -44.65
N LEU A 129 -2.49 -24.03 -44.71
CA LEU A 129 -2.92 -22.63 -44.88
C LEU A 129 -3.63 -22.39 -46.23
N GLN A 130 -3.09 -22.91 -47.33
CA GLN A 130 -3.71 -22.75 -48.66
C GLN A 130 -5.11 -23.39 -48.73
N VAL A 131 -5.29 -24.57 -48.11
CA VAL A 131 -6.62 -25.21 -48.00
C VAL A 131 -7.59 -24.39 -47.14
N LEU A 132 -7.11 -23.76 -46.06
CA LEU A 132 -7.91 -22.86 -45.22
C LEU A 132 -8.31 -21.58 -45.98
N GLU A 133 -7.40 -20.97 -46.75
CA GLU A 133 -7.71 -19.80 -47.59
C GLU A 133 -8.73 -20.10 -48.68
N ASP A 134 -8.59 -21.21 -49.40
CA ASP A 134 -9.54 -21.57 -50.48
C ASP A 134 -10.91 -22.02 -49.95
N ARG A 135 -10.99 -22.58 -48.72
CA ARG A 135 -12.28 -22.73 -48.02
C ARG A 135 -12.86 -21.36 -47.64
N TYR A 136 -12.06 -20.47 -47.06
CA TYR A 136 -12.53 -19.13 -46.62
C TYR A 136 -13.00 -18.24 -47.79
N ARG A 137 -12.34 -18.31 -48.95
CA ARG A 137 -12.77 -17.65 -50.20
C ARG A 137 -14.14 -18.12 -50.70
N ARG A 138 -14.51 -19.38 -50.42
CA ARG A 138 -15.81 -19.97 -50.81
C ARG A 138 -16.89 -19.70 -49.77
N SER A 139 -16.54 -19.67 -48.48
CA SER A 139 -17.45 -19.28 -47.41
C SER A 139 -16.74 -18.56 -46.26
N ALA A 140 -17.11 -17.29 -46.05
CA ALA A 140 -16.58 -16.47 -44.95
C ALA A 140 -17.00 -16.98 -43.55
N TYR A 141 -17.95 -17.90 -43.49
CA TYR A 141 -18.39 -18.62 -42.29
C TYR A 141 -18.46 -20.11 -42.59
N LEU A 142 -17.84 -20.92 -41.73
CA LEU A 142 -17.83 -22.38 -41.82
C LEU A 142 -18.87 -22.96 -40.84
N SER A 143 -19.67 -23.93 -41.30
CA SER A 143 -20.56 -24.69 -40.41
C SER A 143 -19.78 -25.68 -39.54
N ARG A 144 -20.44 -26.23 -38.52
CA ARG A 144 -19.85 -27.27 -37.66
C ARG A 144 -19.37 -28.48 -38.46
N ASN A 145 -20.15 -28.90 -39.47
CA ASN A 145 -19.82 -30.04 -40.31
C ASN A 145 -18.60 -29.72 -41.19
N ASP A 146 -18.54 -28.51 -41.75
CA ASP A 146 -17.39 -28.04 -42.53
C ASP A 146 -16.11 -28.05 -41.68
N VAL A 147 -16.18 -27.61 -40.42
CA VAL A 147 -15.05 -27.61 -39.47
C VAL A 147 -14.60 -29.04 -39.13
N ILE A 148 -15.53 -29.98 -38.93
CA ILE A 148 -15.22 -31.40 -38.67
C ILE A 148 -14.50 -32.00 -39.89
N GLU A 149 -15.05 -31.83 -41.10
CA GLU A 149 -14.43 -32.29 -42.36
C GLU A 149 -13.02 -31.69 -42.54
N MET A 150 -12.86 -30.39 -42.29
CA MET A 150 -11.56 -29.72 -42.38
C MET A 150 -10.56 -30.26 -41.35
N SER A 151 -11.00 -30.54 -40.12
CA SER A 151 -10.13 -31.11 -39.09
C SER A 151 -9.60 -32.51 -39.45
N ALA A 152 -10.41 -33.30 -40.15
CA ALA A 152 -10.04 -34.61 -40.69
C ALA A 152 -9.09 -34.48 -41.90
N MET A 153 -9.39 -33.61 -42.87
CA MET A 153 -8.50 -33.32 -44.01
C MET A 153 -7.13 -32.83 -43.56
N LEU A 154 -7.09 -31.93 -42.59
CA LEU A 154 -5.86 -31.30 -42.08
C LEU A 154 -5.12 -32.18 -41.05
N LYS A 155 -5.66 -33.37 -40.71
CA LYS A 155 -5.11 -34.35 -39.74
C LYS A 155 -4.72 -33.76 -38.38
N LEU A 156 -5.55 -32.86 -37.85
CA LEU A 156 -5.29 -32.22 -36.56
C LEU A 156 -5.57 -33.19 -35.38
N PRO A 157 -4.71 -33.25 -34.35
CA PRO A 157 -4.83 -34.25 -33.28
C PRO A 157 -6.05 -33.98 -32.39
N GLN A 158 -7.08 -34.83 -32.53
CA GLN A 158 -8.22 -34.86 -31.62
C GLN A 158 -7.75 -35.41 -30.26
N SER A 159 -7.74 -34.58 -29.21
CA SER A 159 -7.38 -35.03 -27.86
C SER A 159 -8.17 -34.34 -26.75
N LYS A 160 -8.48 -35.14 -25.72
CA LYS A 160 -9.06 -34.75 -24.41
C LYS A 160 -10.51 -34.24 -24.42
N GLN A 161 -11.42 -35.10 -24.84
CA GLN A 161 -12.64 -35.31 -24.04
C GLN A 161 -12.32 -36.31 -22.91
N ASN A 162 -12.59 -35.92 -21.66
CA ASN A 162 -13.17 -36.73 -20.55
C ASN A 162 -12.67 -36.32 -19.16
N VAL A 163 -13.58 -36.49 -18.19
CA VAL A 163 -13.45 -36.34 -16.73
C VAL A 163 -13.01 -34.97 -16.19
N VAL A 164 -13.91 -34.34 -15.43
CA VAL A 164 -13.60 -33.33 -14.41
C VAL A 164 -14.34 -33.77 -13.15
N GLU A 165 -13.60 -34.04 -12.07
CA GLU A 165 -14.17 -34.38 -10.76
C GLU A 165 -14.70 -33.14 -10.02
N PRO A 166 -15.63 -33.31 -9.07
CA PRO A 166 -16.28 -32.18 -8.39
C PRO A 166 -15.36 -31.43 -7.42
N MET A 167 -15.61 -30.12 -7.32
CA MET A 167 -14.98 -29.13 -6.43
C MET A 167 -14.39 -29.66 -5.11
N GLN A 168 -13.09 -29.41 -4.92
CA GLN A 168 -12.50 -29.19 -3.60
C GLN A 168 -12.10 -27.72 -3.45
N VAL A 169 -12.23 -27.16 -2.24
CA VAL A 169 -12.07 -25.72 -1.98
C VAL A 169 -10.65 -25.41 -1.51
N ASP A 170 -9.70 -25.54 -2.44
CA ASP A 170 -8.44 -24.82 -2.33
C ASP A 170 -8.59 -23.46 -3.03
N ALA A 171 -8.35 -22.38 -2.28
CA ALA A 171 -8.18 -21.07 -2.90
C ALA A 171 -6.91 -21.11 -3.76
N PRO A 172 -6.94 -20.63 -5.01
CA PRO A 172 -5.70 -20.47 -5.75
C PRO A 172 -4.79 -19.53 -4.96
N ALA A 173 -3.51 -19.89 -4.84
CA ALA A 173 -2.51 -18.90 -4.45
C ALA A 173 -2.66 -17.71 -5.39
N GLU A 174 -2.74 -16.49 -4.85
CA GLU A 174 -2.68 -15.30 -5.69
C GLU A 174 -1.33 -15.35 -6.41
N ASP A 175 -1.33 -15.23 -7.74
CA ASP A 175 -0.11 -15.22 -8.56
C ASP A 175 0.85 -14.17 -7.97
N ASN A 176 1.86 -14.62 -7.22
CA ASN A 176 2.79 -13.73 -6.57
C ASN A 176 3.71 -13.18 -7.66
N ASP A 177 3.56 -11.89 -7.99
CA ASP A 177 4.36 -11.16 -8.98
C ASP A 177 5.82 -10.94 -8.47
N ASN A 178 6.48 -12.04 -8.07
CA ASN A 178 7.92 -12.17 -7.96
C ASN A 178 8.50 -12.07 -9.38
N ALA A 179 8.59 -10.84 -9.88
CA ALA A 179 9.38 -10.53 -11.05
C ALA A 179 10.80 -11.06 -10.83
N GLU A 180 11.32 -11.82 -11.79
CA GLU A 180 12.64 -12.43 -11.72
C GLU A 180 13.69 -11.33 -11.46
N GLU A 181 14.37 -11.41 -10.32
CA GLU A 181 15.28 -10.36 -9.87
C GLU A 181 16.56 -10.42 -10.72
N GLU A 182 16.91 -9.32 -11.38
CA GLU A 182 18.16 -9.23 -12.16
C GLU A 182 19.35 -9.39 -11.20
N PRO A 183 20.22 -10.41 -11.38
CA PRO A 183 21.27 -10.71 -10.42
C PRO A 183 22.38 -9.64 -10.49
N TYR A 184 22.37 -8.74 -9.51
CA TYR A 184 23.39 -7.73 -9.31
C TYR A 184 24.42 -8.19 -8.27
N ILE A 185 25.59 -7.53 -8.26
CA ILE A 185 26.68 -7.80 -7.32
C ILE A 185 27.04 -6.49 -6.61
N VAL A 186 27.27 -6.55 -5.30
CA VAL A 186 27.75 -5.43 -4.49
C VAL A 186 29.18 -5.72 -4.03
N GLU A 187 30.14 -4.94 -4.51
CA GLU A 187 31.57 -5.21 -4.28
C GLU A 187 32.12 -4.50 -3.04
N ASN A 188 31.69 -3.27 -2.76
CA ASN A 188 32.27 -2.36 -1.76
C ASN A 188 31.29 -1.93 -0.63
N PRO A 189 30.64 -2.85 0.10
CA PRO A 189 29.82 -2.45 1.25
C PRO A 189 30.68 -2.00 2.43
N THR A 190 30.15 -1.09 3.24
CA THR A 190 30.71 -0.73 4.56
C THR A 190 29.95 -1.40 5.70
N LEU A 191 29.36 -2.57 5.44
CA LEU A 191 28.44 -3.28 6.34
C LEU A 191 29.20 -4.13 7.37
N ASP A 192 28.97 -3.85 8.65
CA ASP A 192 29.37 -4.74 9.74
C ASP A 192 28.42 -5.95 9.81
N LEU A 193 28.93 -7.13 9.42
CA LEU A 193 28.19 -8.39 9.45
C LEU A 193 27.76 -8.79 10.87
N GLU A 194 28.61 -8.57 11.88
CA GLU A 194 28.35 -9.05 13.24
C GLU A 194 27.24 -8.24 13.89
N VAL A 195 27.33 -6.91 13.83
CA VAL A 195 26.29 -6.00 14.34
C VAL A 195 24.97 -6.23 13.60
N TYR A 196 24.99 -6.31 12.27
CA TYR A 196 23.79 -6.55 11.48
C TYR A 196 23.15 -7.90 11.81
N ALA A 197 23.94 -8.99 11.83
CA ALA A 197 23.44 -10.32 12.13
C ALA A 197 22.94 -10.46 13.57
N ASN A 198 23.48 -9.72 14.53
CA ASN A 198 23.05 -9.77 15.94
C ASN A 198 21.79 -8.95 16.22
N SER A 199 21.36 -8.08 15.32
CA SER A 199 20.04 -7.41 15.38
C SER A 199 18.85 -8.32 15.03
N TYR A 200 19.11 -9.55 14.55
CA TYR A 200 18.09 -10.50 14.08
C TYR A 200 18.14 -11.86 14.80
N THR A 201 17.02 -12.58 14.80
CA THR A 201 16.91 -13.94 15.37
C THR A 201 16.11 -14.88 14.46
N GLY A 202 16.25 -16.19 14.70
CA GLY A 202 15.49 -17.24 14.01
C GLY A 202 15.72 -17.25 12.50
N LEU A 203 14.66 -17.57 11.73
CA LEU A 203 14.72 -17.62 10.28
C LEU A 203 15.06 -16.24 9.66
N ALA A 204 14.66 -15.13 10.29
CA ALA A 204 14.96 -13.78 9.80
C ALA A 204 16.47 -13.45 9.77
N LYS A 205 17.27 -13.97 10.73
CA LYS A 205 18.74 -13.90 10.70
C LYS A 205 19.31 -14.73 9.54
N LEU A 206 18.77 -15.93 9.35
CA LEU A 206 19.25 -16.92 8.38
C LEU A 206 18.98 -16.49 6.93
N HIS A 207 17.75 -16.08 6.60
CA HIS A 207 17.41 -15.62 5.25
C HIS A 207 18.23 -14.37 4.85
N ARG A 208 18.47 -13.43 5.78
CA ARG A 208 19.32 -12.26 5.55
C ARG A 208 20.80 -12.61 5.31
N LEU A 209 21.37 -13.52 6.11
CA LEU A 209 22.75 -13.98 5.89
C LEU A 209 22.92 -14.71 4.56
N VAL A 210 21.93 -15.51 4.14
CA VAL A 210 21.92 -16.12 2.80
C VAL A 210 21.82 -15.06 1.70
N TYR A 211 20.95 -14.05 1.86
CA TYR A 211 20.79 -12.98 0.88
C TYR A 211 22.08 -12.17 0.68
N ILE A 212 22.76 -11.80 1.78
CA ILE A 212 24.06 -11.12 1.72
C ILE A 212 25.11 -12.02 1.07
N ALA A 213 25.15 -13.31 1.43
CA ALA A 213 26.10 -14.25 0.84
C ALA A 213 25.92 -14.39 -0.68
N ASP A 214 24.68 -14.35 -1.18
CA ASP A 214 24.42 -14.43 -2.62
C ASP A 214 24.88 -13.16 -3.35
N HIS A 215 24.51 -11.97 -2.88
CA HIS A 215 24.76 -10.69 -3.58
C HIS A 215 26.14 -10.06 -3.32
N CYS A 216 26.85 -10.46 -2.26
CA CYS A 216 28.12 -9.84 -1.83
C CYS A 216 29.27 -10.86 -1.83
N PRO A 217 30.13 -10.93 -2.86
CA PRO A 217 31.21 -11.92 -2.94
C PRO A 217 32.28 -11.73 -1.85
N SER A 218 32.59 -10.49 -1.47
CA SER A 218 33.57 -10.14 -0.43
C SER A 218 33.15 -10.60 0.97
N LEU A 219 31.85 -10.52 1.30
CA LEU A 219 31.30 -10.93 2.59
C LEU A 219 30.77 -12.38 2.60
N ARG A 220 30.73 -13.05 1.45
CA ARG A 220 30.12 -14.38 1.23
C ARG A 220 30.59 -15.46 2.21
N ILE A 221 31.90 -15.59 2.40
CA ILE A 221 32.48 -16.67 3.21
C ILE A 221 32.12 -16.50 4.69
N GLU A 222 32.28 -15.28 5.24
CA GLU A 222 31.96 -15.01 6.64
C GLU A 222 30.44 -15.07 6.90
N ALA A 223 29.61 -14.53 6.00
CA ALA A 223 28.16 -14.64 6.12
C ALA A 223 27.68 -16.11 6.13
N LEU A 224 28.30 -16.98 5.32
CA LEU A 224 28.00 -18.43 5.33
C LEU A 224 28.50 -19.13 6.59
N LYS A 225 29.72 -18.84 7.09
CA LYS A 225 30.22 -19.36 8.38
C LYS A 225 29.29 -18.98 9.53
N MET A 226 28.89 -17.71 9.62
CA MET A 226 27.95 -17.21 10.63
C MET A 226 26.58 -17.88 10.52
N ALA A 227 26.08 -18.08 9.30
CA ALA A 227 24.82 -18.78 9.07
C ALA A 227 24.87 -20.24 9.53
N ILE A 228 25.92 -20.99 9.18
CA ILE A 228 26.12 -22.39 9.58
C ILE A 228 26.15 -22.52 11.10
N THR A 229 26.99 -21.72 11.77
CA THR A 229 27.10 -21.69 13.24
C THR A 229 25.75 -21.39 13.90
N TYR A 230 24.95 -20.48 13.32
CA TYR A 230 23.60 -20.21 13.84
C TYR A 230 22.61 -21.36 13.55
N VAL A 231 22.61 -21.98 12.36
CA VAL A 231 21.75 -23.13 12.05
C VAL A 231 21.99 -24.30 13.00
N MET A 232 23.23 -24.55 13.42
CA MET A 232 23.55 -25.63 14.37
C MET A 232 22.81 -25.50 15.73
N THR A 233 22.35 -24.29 16.09
CA THR A 233 21.49 -24.06 17.27
C THR A 233 20.02 -24.48 17.04
N THR A 234 19.55 -24.43 15.79
CA THR A 234 18.15 -24.68 15.36
C THR A 234 17.87 -26.17 15.11
N TYR A 235 16.77 -26.53 14.45
CA TYR A 235 16.47 -27.90 14.00
C TYR A 235 16.35 -28.01 12.47
N ASN A 236 16.70 -26.96 11.72
CA ASN A 236 16.55 -26.90 10.26
C ASN A 236 17.71 -27.60 9.53
N VAL A 237 17.60 -28.92 9.40
CA VAL A 237 18.56 -29.79 8.70
C VAL A 237 18.64 -29.48 7.20
N SER A 238 17.54 -29.08 6.57
CA SER A 238 17.52 -28.74 5.14
C SER A 238 18.40 -27.52 4.82
N LEU A 239 18.27 -26.47 5.63
CA LEU A 239 19.07 -25.25 5.48
C LEU A 239 20.56 -25.50 5.81
N TYR A 240 20.87 -26.37 6.77
CA TYR A 240 22.25 -26.77 7.08
C TYR A 240 22.96 -27.36 5.85
N ILE A 241 22.33 -28.34 5.19
CA ILE A 241 22.87 -28.99 3.99
C ILE A 241 23.01 -27.98 2.83
N MET A 242 22.02 -27.09 2.65
CA MET A 242 22.06 -26.04 1.63
C MET A 242 23.21 -25.05 1.86
N LEU A 243 23.43 -24.60 3.10
CA LEU A 243 24.52 -23.70 3.46
C LEU A 243 25.90 -24.33 3.28
N HIS A 244 26.11 -25.57 3.71
CA HIS A 244 27.38 -26.27 3.47
C HIS A 244 27.65 -26.47 1.98
N LYS A 245 26.62 -26.77 1.17
CA LYS A 245 26.76 -26.83 -0.28
C LYS A 245 27.20 -25.46 -0.85
N LYS A 246 26.53 -24.36 -0.49
CA LYS A 246 26.90 -23.00 -0.93
C LYS A 246 28.32 -22.61 -0.49
N LEU A 247 28.76 -23.03 0.71
CA LEU A 247 30.12 -22.78 1.18
C LEU A 247 31.16 -23.52 0.32
N VAL A 248 30.92 -24.80 -0.01
CA VAL A 248 31.81 -25.57 -0.89
C VAL A 248 31.83 -24.98 -2.30
N GLU A 249 30.70 -24.52 -2.84
CA GLU A 249 30.64 -23.84 -4.15
C GLU A 249 31.40 -22.50 -4.14
N ALA A 250 31.26 -21.72 -3.06
CA ALA A 250 31.99 -20.45 -2.89
C ALA A 250 33.51 -20.64 -2.75
N MET A 251 33.95 -21.66 -2.00
CA MET A 251 35.37 -22.01 -1.84
C MET A 251 35.95 -22.72 -3.08
N GLY A 252 35.12 -23.41 -3.85
CA GLY A 252 35.52 -24.17 -5.05
C GLY A 252 35.63 -23.35 -6.33
N THR A 253 35.49 -22.02 -6.28
CA THR A 253 35.55 -21.14 -7.46
C THR A 253 37.01 -20.80 -7.81
N PRO A 254 37.59 -21.31 -8.93
CA PRO A 254 39.03 -21.22 -9.20
C PRO A 254 39.41 -19.89 -9.86
N GLY A 255 39.48 -18.81 -9.07
CA GLY A 255 39.73 -17.45 -9.58
C GLY A 255 41.18 -16.97 -9.57
N LEU A 256 42.06 -17.52 -8.73
CA LEU A 256 43.46 -17.09 -8.59
C LEU A 256 44.39 -18.29 -8.36
N PRO A 257 45.54 -18.39 -9.06
CA PRO A 257 46.49 -19.48 -8.87
C PRO A 257 47.35 -19.30 -7.61
N ASP A 258 47.36 -20.36 -6.81
CA ASP A 258 48.04 -20.54 -5.53
C ASP A 258 49.54 -20.16 -5.49
N VAL A 259 49.90 -19.32 -4.51
CA VAL A 259 51.22 -19.28 -3.84
C VAL A 259 51.05 -19.08 -2.31
N ALA A 260 49.85 -19.26 -1.78
CA ALA A 260 49.46 -18.80 -0.42
C ALA A 260 48.67 -19.83 0.40
N ALA A 261 48.44 -21.05 -0.13
CA ALA A 261 47.63 -22.09 0.53
C ALA A 261 48.26 -22.74 1.79
N GLN A 262 49.28 -22.12 2.41
CA GLN A 262 50.02 -22.68 3.56
C GLN A 262 49.75 -21.98 4.91
N SER A 263 48.92 -20.94 4.97
CA SER A 263 48.70 -20.14 6.20
C SER A 263 47.23 -19.87 6.59
N THR A 264 46.25 -20.44 5.89
CA THR A 264 44.81 -20.29 6.21
C THR A 264 44.12 -21.64 6.41
N SER A 265 44.85 -22.64 6.92
CA SER A 265 44.38 -24.01 7.18
C SER A 265 43.70 -24.17 8.56
N GLN A 266 42.83 -23.23 8.91
CA GLN A 266 41.94 -23.32 10.07
C GLN A 266 40.50 -22.97 9.65
N ASP A 267 39.51 -23.61 10.29
CA ASP A 267 38.07 -23.39 10.13
C ASP A 267 37.47 -23.63 8.73
N VAL A 268 37.89 -24.71 8.06
CA VAL A 268 37.05 -25.35 7.03
C VAL A 268 35.95 -26.16 7.72
N LEU A 269 34.74 -25.60 7.81
CA LEU A 269 33.56 -26.26 8.37
C LEU A 269 33.09 -27.40 7.44
N THR A 270 33.59 -28.62 7.70
CA THR A 270 33.10 -29.84 7.05
C THR A 270 31.66 -30.16 7.48
N MET A 271 30.88 -30.76 6.58
CA MET A 271 29.48 -31.11 6.84
C MET A 271 29.39 -32.33 7.76
N ASP A 272 28.86 -32.16 8.97
CA ASP A 272 28.70 -33.25 9.94
C ASP A 272 27.41 -34.04 9.67
N GLN A 273 27.57 -35.14 8.94
CA GLN A 273 26.49 -36.11 8.67
C GLN A 273 25.93 -36.75 9.96
N THR A 274 26.75 -36.91 11.01
CA THR A 274 26.31 -37.48 12.29
C THR A 274 25.44 -36.49 13.08
N TRP A 275 25.74 -35.19 12.98
CA TRP A 275 24.87 -34.11 13.47
C TRP A 275 23.55 -34.10 12.70
N VAL A 276 23.57 -34.18 11.37
CA VAL A 276 22.37 -34.22 10.51
C VAL A 276 21.39 -35.31 10.97
N GLU A 277 21.87 -36.55 11.09
CA GLU A 277 21.04 -37.70 11.50
C GLU A 277 20.58 -37.58 12.97
N THR A 278 21.48 -37.18 13.87
CA THR A 278 21.17 -36.99 15.30
C THR A 278 20.15 -35.86 15.51
N ARG A 279 20.24 -34.76 14.76
CA ARG A 279 19.35 -33.60 14.88
C ARG A 279 17.99 -33.90 14.26
N SER A 280 17.96 -34.57 13.11
CA SER A 280 16.73 -35.07 12.47
C SER A 280 15.95 -35.99 13.42
N LYS A 281 16.62 -37.00 14.01
CA LYS A 281 16.00 -37.92 14.98
C LYS A 281 15.49 -37.20 16.24
N LYS A 282 16.23 -36.21 16.75
CA LYS A 282 15.80 -35.37 17.88
C LYS A 282 14.62 -34.44 17.54
N ALA A 283 14.51 -33.98 16.29
CA ALA A 283 13.36 -33.19 15.83
C ALA A 283 12.09 -34.05 15.71
N ALA A 284 12.21 -35.25 15.15
CA ALA A 284 11.10 -36.21 15.03
C ALA A 284 10.55 -36.64 16.40
N LEU A 285 11.42 -36.99 17.36
CA LEU A 285 11.02 -37.34 18.73
C LEU A 285 10.34 -36.19 19.48
N LYS A 286 10.73 -34.93 19.21
CA LYS A 286 10.04 -33.76 19.74
C LYS A 286 8.65 -33.58 19.11
N LEU A 287 8.53 -33.78 17.81
CA LEU A 287 7.26 -33.69 17.09
C LEU A 287 6.26 -34.73 17.61
N GLU A 288 6.68 -35.99 17.74
CA GLU A 288 5.88 -37.09 18.30
C GLU A 288 5.42 -36.79 19.74
N LYS A 289 6.29 -36.20 20.57
CA LYS A 289 5.91 -35.75 21.91
C LYS A 289 4.84 -34.65 21.84
N PHE A 290 5.04 -33.59 21.05
CA PHE A 290 4.07 -32.50 20.95
C PHE A 290 2.70 -32.98 20.41
N ASP A 291 2.68 -33.88 19.42
CA ASP A 291 1.43 -34.50 18.95
C ASP A 291 0.76 -35.38 20.01
N THR A 292 1.53 -36.00 20.90
CA THR A 292 1.01 -36.80 22.02
C THR A 292 0.44 -35.91 23.12
N ASP A 293 1.17 -34.87 23.53
CA ASP A 293 0.69 -33.88 24.50
C ASP A 293 -0.56 -33.15 23.97
N LEU A 294 -0.60 -32.81 22.67
CA LEU A 294 -1.77 -32.21 22.03
C LEU A 294 -2.99 -33.15 21.96
N LYS A 295 -2.79 -34.46 21.81
CA LYS A 295 -3.88 -35.46 21.95
C LYS A 295 -4.41 -35.49 23.39
N ASN A 296 -3.52 -35.47 24.39
CA ASN A 296 -3.88 -35.44 25.81
C ASN A 296 -4.63 -34.15 26.18
N TYR A 297 -4.24 -32.99 25.63
CA TYR A 297 -4.97 -31.74 25.83
C TYR A 297 -6.37 -31.77 25.19
N LYS A 298 -6.51 -32.48 24.06
CA LYS A 298 -7.79 -32.67 23.36
C LYS A 298 -8.74 -33.63 24.09
N SER A 299 -8.25 -34.76 24.63
CA SER A 299 -9.07 -35.62 25.49
C SER A 299 -9.55 -34.89 26.74
N ASN A 300 -8.68 -34.07 27.33
CA ASN A 300 -8.99 -33.30 28.54
C ASN A 300 -9.88 -32.06 28.25
N SER A 301 -10.15 -31.74 26.98
CA SER A 301 -11.03 -30.66 26.53
C SER A 301 -10.67 -29.23 27.01
N ILE A 302 -9.44 -29.00 27.47
CA ILE A 302 -9.01 -27.70 28.01
C ILE A 302 -8.57 -26.79 26.87
N LYS A 303 -9.44 -25.83 26.48
CA LYS A 303 -9.20 -24.92 25.34
C LYS A 303 -7.84 -24.23 25.37
N GLU A 304 -7.40 -23.71 26.51
CA GLU A 304 -6.11 -23.01 26.63
C GLU A 304 -4.90 -23.94 26.45
N SER A 305 -4.98 -25.18 26.94
CA SER A 305 -3.92 -26.19 26.72
C SER A 305 -3.87 -26.62 25.26
N ILE A 306 -5.03 -26.80 24.60
CA ILE A 306 -5.10 -27.12 23.17
C ILE A 306 -4.56 -25.95 22.32
N ARG A 307 -4.84 -24.70 22.73
CA ARG A 307 -4.32 -23.48 22.09
C ARG A 307 -2.79 -23.41 22.18
N ARG A 308 -2.22 -23.56 23.39
CA ARG A 308 -0.75 -23.58 23.59
C ARG A 308 -0.09 -24.73 22.84
N GLY A 309 -0.62 -25.94 22.93
CA GLY A 309 -0.09 -27.08 22.18
C GLY A 309 -0.14 -26.91 20.66
N HIS A 310 -0.99 -26.02 20.13
CA HIS A 310 -0.96 -25.61 18.73
C HIS A 310 0.04 -24.48 18.43
N ASP A 311 0.32 -23.58 19.38
CA ASP A 311 1.40 -22.59 19.27
C ASP A 311 2.79 -23.27 19.36
N ASP A 312 3.02 -24.09 20.40
CA ASP A 312 4.28 -24.84 20.64
C ASP A 312 4.65 -25.72 19.43
N LEU A 313 3.65 -26.37 18.83
CA LEU A 313 3.80 -27.18 17.63
C LEU A 313 4.11 -26.32 16.40
N GLY A 314 3.50 -25.14 16.27
CA GLY A 314 3.81 -24.17 15.20
C GLY A 314 5.23 -23.64 15.30
N ASP A 315 5.67 -23.30 16.52
CA ASP A 315 7.04 -22.86 16.81
C ASP A 315 8.06 -23.98 16.54
N HIS A 316 7.73 -25.25 16.84
CA HIS A 316 8.58 -26.39 16.47
C HIS A 316 8.69 -26.57 14.94
N TYR A 317 7.59 -26.44 14.20
CA TYR A 317 7.62 -26.46 12.73
C TYR A 317 8.46 -25.31 12.14
N LEU A 318 8.36 -24.09 12.68
CA LEU A 318 9.23 -22.96 12.30
C LEU A 318 10.71 -23.26 12.56
N ASN A 319 11.04 -23.84 13.72
CA ASN A 319 12.41 -24.23 14.07
C ASN A 319 12.98 -25.36 13.19
N CYS A 320 12.11 -26.15 12.55
CA CYS A 320 12.48 -27.15 11.54
C CYS A 320 12.52 -26.59 10.11
N GLY A 321 11.90 -25.43 9.86
CA GLY A 321 11.80 -24.79 8.54
C GLY A 321 10.51 -25.06 7.76
N ASP A 322 9.53 -25.77 8.34
CA ASP A 322 8.26 -26.08 7.66
C ASP A 322 7.22 -24.97 7.89
N LEU A 323 7.28 -23.94 7.04
CA LEU A 323 6.37 -22.80 7.07
C LEU A 323 4.91 -23.20 6.82
N VAL A 324 4.65 -24.22 6.01
CA VAL A 324 3.29 -24.61 5.60
C VAL A 324 2.56 -25.33 6.73
N HIS A 325 3.25 -26.22 7.46
CA HIS A 325 2.68 -26.89 8.64
C HIS A 325 2.63 -25.98 9.87
N ALA A 326 3.58 -25.05 10.03
CA ALA A 326 3.47 -23.97 11.02
C ALA A 326 2.19 -23.14 10.82
N LEU A 327 1.93 -22.65 9.59
CA LEU A 327 0.73 -21.86 9.29
C LEU A 327 -0.57 -22.63 9.57
N LYS A 328 -0.62 -23.92 9.22
CA LYS A 328 -1.76 -24.82 9.53
C LYS A 328 -1.98 -24.99 11.04
N CYS A 329 -0.93 -24.94 11.86
CA CYS A 329 -1.05 -25.07 13.32
C CYS A 329 -1.64 -23.83 13.98
N TYR A 330 -1.11 -22.63 13.70
CA TYR A 330 -1.69 -21.39 14.24
C TYR A 330 -3.12 -21.14 13.71
N SER A 331 -3.41 -21.54 12.46
CA SER A 331 -4.76 -21.47 11.89
C SER A 331 -5.77 -22.34 12.63
N ARG A 332 -5.34 -23.47 13.22
CA ARG A 332 -6.17 -24.36 14.07
C ARG A 332 -6.30 -23.84 15.50
N ALA A 333 -5.30 -23.12 16.03
CA ALA A 333 -5.37 -22.50 17.35
C ALA A 333 -6.55 -21.49 17.47
N ARG A 334 -6.91 -20.84 16.35
CA ARG A 334 -8.02 -19.87 16.21
C ARG A 334 -9.31 -20.29 16.90
N ASP A 335 -9.73 -21.54 16.73
CA ASP A 335 -11.05 -22.01 17.18
C ASP A 335 -11.09 -22.29 18.71
N TYR A 336 -9.93 -22.17 19.37
CA TYR A 336 -9.75 -22.25 20.82
C TYR A 336 -9.48 -20.87 21.47
N CYS A 337 -9.43 -19.78 20.71
CA CYS A 337 -9.30 -18.41 21.23
C CYS A 337 -10.58 -17.96 21.96
N THR A 338 -10.43 -17.43 23.17
CA THR A 338 -11.54 -17.01 24.06
C THR A 338 -11.51 -15.54 24.49
N SER A 339 -10.41 -14.83 24.24
CA SER A 339 -10.21 -13.40 24.57
C SER A 339 -9.55 -12.69 23.40
N GLY A 340 -9.77 -11.38 23.25
CA GLY A 340 -9.11 -10.57 22.22
C GLY A 340 -7.59 -10.73 22.20
N LYS A 341 -6.95 -10.86 23.37
CA LYS A 341 -5.50 -11.12 23.50
C LYS A 341 -5.07 -12.43 22.82
N HIS A 342 -5.89 -13.48 22.89
CA HIS A 342 -5.60 -14.78 22.25
C HIS A 342 -5.74 -14.69 20.72
N VAL A 343 -6.68 -13.85 20.22
CA VAL A 343 -6.85 -13.58 18.79
C VAL A 343 -5.67 -12.75 18.26
N VAL A 344 -5.25 -11.71 18.97
CA VAL A 344 -4.12 -10.85 18.58
C VAL A 344 -2.80 -11.62 18.54
N ASN A 345 -2.49 -12.44 19.55
CA ASN A 345 -1.28 -13.27 19.55
C ASN A 345 -1.29 -14.30 18.40
N MET A 346 -2.42 -14.96 18.15
CA MET A 346 -2.59 -15.84 17.00
C MET A 346 -2.42 -15.10 15.67
N CYS A 347 -2.91 -13.85 15.55
CA CYS A 347 -2.69 -13.02 14.36
C CYS A 347 -1.21 -12.68 14.16
N LEU A 348 -0.47 -12.32 15.23
CA LEU A 348 0.97 -12.07 15.15
C LEU A 348 1.75 -13.31 14.69
N ASN A 349 1.42 -14.49 15.21
CA ASN A 349 2.04 -15.76 14.78
C ASN A 349 1.73 -16.05 13.30
N VAL A 350 0.46 -15.88 12.86
CA VAL A 350 0.09 -16.05 11.44
C VAL A 350 0.81 -15.04 10.54
N ILE A 351 0.94 -13.78 10.96
CA ILE A 351 1.68 -12.73 10.23
C ILE A 351 3.15 -13.13 10.07
N LYS A 352 3.81 -13.56 11.15
CA LYS A 352 5.21 -14.05 11.15
C LYS A 352 5.44 -15.14 10.10
N VAL A 353 4.61 -16.18 10.05
CA VAL A 353 4.73 -17.22 9.02
C VAL A 353 4.40 -16.68 7.62
N SER A 354 3.40 -15.82 7.50
CA SER A 354 2.97 -15.28 6.20
C SER A 354 4.02 -14.37 5.55
N VAL A 355 4.83 -13.66 6.35
CA VAL A 355 6.00 -12.91 5.85
C VAL A 355 7.07 -13.85 5.30
N TYR A 356 7.42 -14.94 5.99
CA TYR A 356 8.37 -15.93 5.48
C TYR A 356 7.85 -16.66 4.22
N LEU A 357 6.52 -16.79 4.07
CA LEU A 357 5.85 -17.29 2.86
C LEU A 357 5.63 -16.21 1.77
N GLN A 358 6.13 -14.99 1.97
CA GLN A 358 5.93 -13.83 1.07
C GLN A 358 4.46 -13.51 0.74
N ASN A 359 3.49 -13.93 1.58
CA ASN A 359 2.06 -13.72 1.33
C ASN A 359 1.57 -12.41 1.95
N TRP A 360 1.83 -11.31 1.25
CA TRP A 360 1.59 -9.95 1.71
C TRP A 360 0.10 -9.59 1.86
N SER A 361 -0.79 -10.12 1.02
CA SER A 361 -2.24 -9.89 1.13
C SER A 361 -2.84 -10.56 2.37
N HIS A 362 -2.32 -11.75 2.74
CA HIS A 362 -2.67 -12.42 3.99
C HIS A 362 -2.18 -11.66 5.22
N VAL A 363 -0.93 -11.12 5.19
CA VAL A 363 -0.40 -10.26 6.28
C VAL A 363 -1.32 -9.06 6.53
N LEU A 364 -1.66 -8.29 5.50
CA LEU A 364 -2.51 -7.10 5.63
C LEU A 364 -3.90 -7.45 6.19
N SER A 365 -4.49 -8.55 5.69
CA SER A 365 -5.78 -9.05 6.16
C SER A 365 -5.78 -9.40 7.65
N TYR A 366 -4.69 -9.99 8.15
CA TYR A 366 -4.55 -10.34 9.57
C TYR A 366 -4.16 -9.16 10.46
N VAL A 367 -3.47 -8.13 9.94
CA VAL A 367 -3.30 -6.86 10.66
C VAL A 367 -4.65 -6.17 10.87
N THR A 368 -5.43 -5.96 9.80
CA THR A 368 -6.76 -5.34 9.92
C THR A 368 -7.69 -6.14 10.84
N LYS A 369 -7.57 -7.48 10.86
CA LYS A 369 -8.30 -8.34 11.81
C LYS A 369 -7.84 -8.15 13.26
N ALA A 370 -6.53 -8.03 13.52
CA ALA A 370 -6.00 -7.77 14.86
C ALA A 370 -6.45 -6.40 15.39
N GLU A 371 -6.33 -5.34 14.56
CA GLU A 371 -6.77 -3.98 14.89
C GLU A 371 -8.30 -3.87 15.08
N GLY A 372 -9.07 -4.67 14.34
CA GLY A 372 -10.54 -4.72 14.43
C GLY A 372 -11.09 -5.67 15.51
N THR A 373 -10.24 -6.25 16.36
CA THR A 373 -10.68 -7.15 17.44
C THR A 373 -11.20 -6.32 18.64
N PRO A 374 -12.37 -6.64 19.23
CA PRO A 374 -12.81 -6.00 20.48
C PRO A 374 -11.80 -6.23 21.63
N ASP A 375 -11.90 -5.43 22.68
CA ASP A 375 -10.88 -5.25 23.74
C ASP A 375 -9.60 -4.51 23.30
N PHE A 376 -9.27 -4.43 22.00
CA PHE A 376 -8.08 -3.71 21.49
C PHE A 376 -8.00 -2.23 21.93
N PRO A 377 -9.11 -1.44 21.98
CA PRO A 377 -9.05 -0.05 22.43
C PRO A 377 -9.09 0.14 23.95
N GLU A 378 -9.68 -0.79 24.72
CA GLU A 378 -9.78 -0.65 26.18
C GLU A 378 -8.45 -1.00 26.89
N LEU A 379 -7.51 -1.61 26.15
CA LEU A 379 -6.16 -1.92 26.58
C LEU A 379 -5.20 -0.71 26.57
N HIS A 380 -5.67 0.48 26.94
CA HIS A 380 -4.83 1.67 27.22
C HIS A 380 -4.00 1.56 28.54
N GLY A 381 -3.62 0.33 28.93
CA GLY A 381 -2.50 0.07 29.84
C GLY A 381 -1.19 0.33 29.11
N LYS A 382 -0.35 1.22 29.65
CA LYS A 382 0.44 2.18 28.86
C LYS A 382 1.47 1.58 27.89
N ASP A 383 2.15 0.50 28.26
CA ASP A 383 3.42 0.12 27.59
C ASP A 383 3.25 -1.12 26.68
N ASN A 384 2.88 -2.27 27.25
CA ASN A 384 2.83 -3.56 26.52
C ASN A 384 1.92 -3.57 25.27
N ASN A 385 0.88 -2.74 25.22
CA ASN A 385 -0.04 -2.71 24.08
C ASN A 385 0.46 -1.81 22.95
N GLN A 386 1.24 -0.77 23.27
CA GLN A 386 1.93 0.07 22.28
C GLN A 386 3.03 -0.73 21.54
N ALA A 387 3.61 -1.74 22.19
CA ALA A 387 4.48 -2.73 21.54
C ALA A 387 3.76 -3.60 20.50
N ILE A 388 2.54 -4.03 20.80
CA ILE A 388 1.70 -4.81 19.87
C ILE A 388 1.28 -3.94 18.68
N ILE A 389 0.86 -2.69 18.93
CA ILE A 389 0.53 -1.73 17.87
C ILE A 389 1.75 -1.49 16.96
N THR A 390 2.93 -1.26 17.54
CA THR A 390 4.18 -1.09 16.78
C THR A 390 4.48 -2.31 15.91
N LYS A 391 4.36 -3.53 16.45
CA LYS A 391 4.55 -4.79 15.70
C LYS A 391 3.58 -4.93 14.53
N LEU A 392 2.31 -4.59 14.72
CA LEU A 392 1.29 -4.61 13.66
C LEU A 392 1.57 -3.55 12.58
N LYS A 393 1.98 -2.32 12.97
CA LYS A 393 2.31 -1.25 12.01
C LYS A 393 3.59 -1.54 11.22
N VAL A 394 4.63 -2.10 11.85
CA VAL A 394 5.85 -2.52 11.15
C VAL A 394 5.56 -3.65 10.15
N ALA A 395 4.74 -4.64 10.51
CA ALA A 395 4.32 -5.70 9.59
C ALA A 395 3.47 -5.20 8.41
N ALA A 396 2.52 -4.28 8.66
CA ALA A 396 1.74 -3.64 7.60
C ALA A 396 2.59 -2.71 6.71
N GLY A 397 3.59 -2.04 7.28
CA GLY A 397 4.58 -1.26 6.53
C GLY A 397 5.35 -2.13 5.55
N LEU A 398 5.83 -3.30 6.00
CA LEU A 398 6.56 -4.25 5.17
C LEU A 398 5.70 -4.85 4.04
N ALA A 399 4.44 -5.19 4.31
CA ALA A 399 3.53 -5.71 3.29
C ALA A 399 3.08 -4.65 2.26
N GLU A 400 2.90 -3.39 2.68
CA GLU A 400 2.68 -2.27 1.75
C GLU A 400 3.95 -1.89 0.97
N LEU A 401 5.15 -2.10 1.53
CA LEU A 401 6.44 -1.94 0.85
C LEU A 401 6.58 -2.97 -0.29
N ALA A 402 6.45 -4.26 0.03
CA ALA A 402 6.56 -5.35 -0.94
C ALA A 402 5.51 -5.25 -2.06
N THR A 403 4.28 -4.82 -1.73
CA THR A 403 3.24 -4.55 -2.74
C THR A 403 3.41 -3.20 -3.47
N ARG A 404 4.59 -2.57 -3.36
CA ARG A 404 5.05 -1.34 -4.05
C ARG A 404 4.22 -0.08 -3.76
N LYS A 405 3.52 -0.02 -2.63
CA LYS A 405 2.66 1.09 -2.20
C LYS A 405 3.37 2.01 -1.20
N TYR A 406 4.54 2.53 -1.59
CA TYR A 406 5.47 3.26 -0.71
C TYR A 406 4.82 4.36 0.14
N LYS A 407 3.81 5.08 -0.36
CA LYS A 407 3.12 6.13 0.42
C LYS A 407 2.31 5.61 1.61
N MET A 408 1.79 4.39 1.53
CA MET A 408 1.10 3.74 2.66
C MET A 408 2.10 3.07 3.59
N ALA A 409 3.12 2.41 3.04
CA ALA A 409 4.24 1.84 3.81
C ALA A 409 4.88 2.89 4.74
N ALA A 410 5.23 4.07 4.19
CA ALA A 410 5.73 5.20 4.95
C ALA A 410 4.76 5.61 6.09
N LYS A 411 3.45 5.70 5.84
CA LYS A 411 2.48 6.07 6.88
C LYS A 411 2.34 5.04 7.99
N HIS A 412 2.59 3.76 7.72
CA HIS A 412 2.63 2.73 8.75
C HIS A 412 3.95 2.75 9.54
N PHE A 413 5.12 2.88 8.88
CA PHE A 413 6.40 2.99 9.59
C PHE A 413 6.49 4.24 10.47
N LEU A 414 5.96 5.39 10.01
CA LEU A 414 5.90 6.64 10.79
C LEU A 414 4.92 6.61 11.97
N GLN A 415 4.13 5.53 12.13
CA GLN A 415 3.26 5.29 13.29
C GLN A 415 3.89 4.35 14.33
N ALA A 416 5.09 3.83 14.08
CA ALA A 416 5.85 3.05 15.05
C ALA A 416 6.44 3.95 16.16
N SER A 417 6.57 3.41 17.37
CA SER A 417 7.35 4.02 18.47
C SER A 417 8.63 3.22 18.71
N LEU A 418 9.77 3.91 18.84
CA LEU A 418 11.09 3.27 18.96
C LEU A 418 11.18 2.37 20.19
N ASP A 419 10.62 2.81 21.31
CA ASP A 419 10.70 2.18 22.64
C ASP A 419 10.21 0.73 22.69
N HIS A 420 9.49 0.29 21.67
CA HIS A 420 8.94 -1.05 21.53
C HIS A 420 9.12 -1.64 20.12
N CYS A 421 10.08 -1.14 19.34
CA CYS A 421 10.32 -1.57 17.97
C CYS A 421 11.13 -2.88 17.86
N ASP A 422 11.55 -3.45 18.99
CA ASP A 422 12.32 -4.71 19.04
C ASP A 422 11.53 -5.90 18.48
N CYS A 423 11.79 -6.17 17.20
CA CYS A 423 11.15 -7.19 16.37
C CYS A 423 12.21 -8.02 15.62
N PRO A 424 13.20 -8.66 16.31
CA PRO A 424 14.33 -9.33 15.66
C PRO A 424 13.93 -10.52 14.77
N GLU A 425 12.69 -10.99 14.87
CA GLU A 425 12.09 -11.99 13.98
C GLU A 425 11.53 -11.41 12.66
N LEU A 426 11.64 -10.09 12.46
CA LEU A 426 11.03 -9.35 11.34
C LEU A 426 11.96 -8.25 10.82
N LEU A 427 12.14 -7.18 11.60
CA LEU A 427 12.84 -5.93 11.23
C LEU A 427 13.54 -5.31 12.44
N SER A 428 14.74 -4.79 12.23
CA SER A 428 15.45 -3.95 13.21
C SER A 428 14.86 -2.53 13.24
N PRO A 429 15.06 -1.74 14.32
CA PRO A 429 14.64 -0.34 14.35
C PRO A 429 15.36 0.53 13.30
N GLY A 430 16.63 0.23 12.98
CA GLY A 430 17.37 0.90 11.89
C GLY A 430 16.73 0.66 10.52
N ASN A 431 16.33 -0.58 10.22
CA ASN A 431 15.58 -0.90 9.01
C ASN A 431 14.22 -0.16 8.95
N VAL A 432 13.52 0.01 10.08
CA VAL A 432 12.26 0.78 10.14
C VAL A 432 12.51 2.28 9.87
N ALA A 433 13.60 2.84 10.39
CA ALA A 433 14.04 4.20 10.05
C ALA A 433 14.33 4.32 8.54
N LEU A 434 15.10 3.37 7.99
CA LEU A 434 15.51 3.33 6.59
C LEU A 434 14.32 3.23 5.63
N TYR A 435 13.47 2.21 5.80
CA TYR A 435 12.33 1.98 4.91
C TYR A 435 11.31 3.12 5.03
N GLY A 436 11.02 3.58 6.25
CA GLY A 436 10.11 4.69 6.50
C GLY A 436 10.60 6.00 5.88
N GLY A 437 11.88 6.32 6.09
CA GLY A 437 12.52 7.53 5.57
C GLY A 437 12.61 7.55 4.05
N LEU A 438 13.09 6.47 3.41
CA LEU A 438 13.16 6.38 1.94
C LEU A 438 11.77 6.42 1.29
N CYS A 439 10.78 5.70 1.83
CA CYS A 439 9.42 5.73 1.29
C CYS A 439 8.73 7.09 1.47
N ALA A 440 8.98 7.78 2.59
CA ALA A 440 8.50 9.14 2.79
C ALA A 440 9.18 10.12 1.82
N LEU A 441 10.51 10.06 1.70
CA LEU A 441 11.30 10.90 0.78
C LEU A 441 10.88 10.69 -0.68
N ALA A 442 10.53 9.46 -1.08
CA ALA A 442 10.00 9.17 -2.41
C ALA A 442 8.58 9.71 -2.65
N THR A 443 7.70 9.81 -1.63
CA THR A 443 6.25 9.99 -1.87
C THR A 443 5.51 11.11 -1.12
N PHE A 444 6.08 11.70 -0.07
CA PHE A 444 5.43 12.74 0.74
C PHE A 444 5.70 14.13 0.15
N ASP A 445 4.68 14.97 0.01
CA ASP A 445 4.92 16.37 -0.39
C ASP A 445 5.75 17.14 0.65
N ARG A 446 6.26 18.32 0.29
CA ARG A 446 7.16 19.12 1.12
C ARG A 446 6.60 19.43 2.51
N HIS A 447 5.28 19.58 2.63
CA HIS A 447 4.58 19.84 3.90
C HIS A 447 4.24 18.54 4.63
N GLU A 448 3.85 17.47 3.93
CA GLU A 448 3.74 16.12 4.52
C GLU A 448 5.07 15.67 5.14
N LEU A 449 6.20 15.88 4.47
CA LEU A 449 7.55 15.54 4.94
C LEU A 449 7.92 16.37 6.19
N GLN A 450 7.70 17.69 6.15
CA GLN A 450 7.93 18.56 7.30
C GLN A 450 7.12 18.11 8.52
N LYS A 451 5.81 17.85 8.34
CA LYS A 451 4.87 17.55 9.43
C LYS A 451 4.99 16.13 9.98
N GLN A 452 5.19 15.11 9.13
CA GLN A 452 5.14 13.70 9.54
C GLN A 452 6.54 13.08 9.76
N VAL A 453 7.61 13.71 9.27
CA VAL A 453 8.99 13.20 9.40
C VAL A 453 9.82 14.15 10.26
N ILE A 454 9.97 15.41 9.84
CA ILE A 454 10.90 16.36 10.50
C ILE A 454 10.40 16.82 11.87
N PHE A 455 9.10 17.09 12.01
CA PHE A 455 8.46 17.49 13.27
C PHE A 455 7.81 16.33 14.05
N SER A 456 8.02 15.08 13.63
CA SER A 456 7.54 13.92 14.38
C SER A 456 8.51 13.57 15.51
N SER A 457 8.11 13.77 16.76
CA SER A 457 8.91 13.42 17.93
C SER A 457 9.25 11.93 17.97
N SER A 458 8.28 11.05 17.66
CA SER A 458 8.47 9.60 17.61
C SER A 458 9.44 9.17 16.51
N PHE A 459 9.36 9.76 15.31
CA PHE A 459 10.24 9.37 14.21
C PHE A 459 11.61 10.03 14.23
N LYS A 460 11.77 11.17 14.93
CA LYS A 460 13.07 11.79 15.16
C LYS A 460 14.06 10.83 15.84
N LEU A 461 13.57 10.01 16.79
CA LEU A 461 14.38 9.00 17.49
C LEU A 461 14.91 7.92 16.52
N PHE A 462 14.06 7.46 15.59
CA PHE A 462 14.49 6.54 14.53
C PHE A 462 15.55 7.17 13.60
N LEU A 463 15.40 8.46 13.26
CA LEU A 463 16.38 9.21 12.46
C LEU A 463 17.67 9.57 13.22
N GLU A 464 17.73 9.37 14.55
CA GLU A 464 18.96 9.51 15.32
C GLU A 464 19.80 8.22 15.32
N LEU A 465 19.20 7.07 14.98
CA LEU A 465 19.92 5.82 14.66
C LEU A 465 20.62 5.88 13.30
N GLU A 466 19.96 6.48 12.29
CA GLU A 466 20.40 6.52 10.89
C GLU A 466 20.76 7.95 10.44
N PRO A 467 21.92 8.50 10.89
CA PRO A 467 22.25 9.91 10.67
C PRO A 467 22.46 10.29 9.20
N GLN A 468 22.95 9.37 8.36
CA GLN A 468 23.10 9.62 6.92
C GLN A 468 21.74 9.88 6.24
N LEU A 469 20.73 9.07 6.56
CA LEU A 469 19.37 9.22 6.04
C LEU A 469 18.69 10.50 6.55
N ARG A 470 18.87 10.81 7.83
CA ARG A 470 18.41 12.07 8.43
C ARG A 470 18.98 13.27 7.67
N ASP A 471 20.28 13.28 7.41
CA ASP A 471 20.96 14.39 6.74
C ASP A 471 20.58 14.48 5.25
N ILE A 472 20.26 13.36 4.58
CA ILE A 472 19.62 13.35 3.25
C ILE A 472 18.25 14.04 3.29
N ILE A 473 17.38 13.67 4.23
CA ILE A 473 16.03 14.25 4.37
C ILE A 473 16.10 15.76 4.63
N PHE A 474 17.02 16.22 5.49
CA PHE A 474 17.26 17.65 5.70
C PHE A 474 17.79 18.35 4.44
N LYS A 475 18.80 17.80 3.75
CA LYS A 475 19.33 18.40 2.51
C LYS A 475 18.27 18.47 1.40
N PHE A 476 17.38 17.49 1.28
CA PHE A 476 16.25 17.53 0.36
C PHE A 476 15.26 18.64 0.72
N TYR A 477 14.95 18.80 2.01
CA TYR A 477 14.07 19.88 2.49
C TYR A 477 14.70 21.27 2.33
N GLU A 478 16.01 21.40 2.52
CA GLU A 478 16.76 22.63 2.25
C GLU A 478 17.01 22.90 0.75
N SER A 479 16.51 22.03 -0.15
CA SER A 479 16.69 22.12 -1.60
C SER A 479 18.16 22.02 -2.08
N LYS A 480 19.04 21.41 -1.27
CA LYS A 480 20.48 21.21 -1.55
C LYS A 480 20.72 19.90 -2.32
N TYR A 481 20.10 19.77 -3.49
CA TYR A 481 19.96 18.48 -4.20
C TYR A 481 21.29 17.80 -4.56
N ALA A 482 22.31 18.53 -5.03
CA ALA A 482 23.62 17.95 -5.37
C ALA A 482 24.26 17.17 -4.19
N SER A 483 24.20 17.74 -2.99
CA SER A 483 24.72 17.12 -1.75
C SER A 483 23.76 16.09 -1.14
N CYS A 484 22.47 16.16 -1.48
CA CYS A 484 21.47 15.15 -1.13
C CYS A 484 21.66 13.88 -1.96
N LEU A 485 21.82 14.03 -3.28
CA LEU A 485 22.01 12.92 -4.21
C LEU A 485 23.36 12.22 -3.97
N LYS A 486 24.45 12.97 -3.76
CA LYS A 486 25.76 12.36 -3.43
C LYS A 486 25.69 11.47 -2.19
N LEU A 487 25.05 11.93 -1.10
CA LEU A 487 24.84 11.09 0.09
C LEU A 487 23.94 9.87 -0.21
N LEU A 488 22.92 10.03 -1.06
CA LEU A 488 21.99 8.97 -1.42
C LEU A 488 22.68 7.87 -2.26
N ASP A 489 23.59 8.27 -3.15
CA ASP A 489 24.44 7.35 -3.91
C ASP A 489 25.47 6.66 -3.00
N GLU A 490 26.09 7.39 -2.05
CA GLU A 490 27.04 6.84 -1.07
C GLU A 490 26.45 5.74 -0.16
N ILE A 491 25.15 5.82 0.19
CA ILE A 491 24.49 4.78 1.00
C ILE A 491 23.87 3.65 0.16
N LYS A 492 23.81 3.79 -1.17
CA LYS A 492 23.08 2.88 -2.07
C LYS A 492 23.53 1.44 -1.93
N ASP A 493 24.84 1.20 -1.94
CA ASP A 493 25.43 -0.14 -1.96
C ASP A 493 25.13 -0.91 -0.67
N ASN A 494 25.10 -0.21 0.48
CA ASN A 494 24.70 -0.80 1.76
C ASN A 494 23.20 -1.15 1.80
N ILE A 495 22.33 -0.28 1.28
CA ILE A 495 20.88 -0.54 1.20
C ILE A 495 20.60 -1.74 0.29
N LEU A 496 21.39 -1.88 -0.78
CA LEU A 496 21.26 -2.92 -1.79
C LEU A 496 21.67 -4.32 -1.30
N LEU A 497 22.22 -4.44 -0.08
CA LEU A 497 22.40 -5.71 0.63
C LEU A 497 21.20 -6.15 1.51
N ASP A 498 20.19 -5.30 1.70
CA ASP A 498 19.04 -5.66 2.54
C ASP A 498 17.87 -6.27 1.74
N MET A 499 17.53 -7.50 2.16
CA MET A 499 16.63 -8.45 1.53
C MET A 499 15.23 -7.94 1.14
N TYR A 500 14.68 -6.93 1.82
CA TYR A 500 13.32 -6.44 1.53
C TYR A 500 13.27 -5.11 0.79
N ILE A 501 14.33 -4.31 0.85
CA ILE A 501 14.36 -2.97 0.23
C ILE A 501 15.07 -2.99 -1.12
N ALA A 502 16.04 -3.89 -1.32
CA ALA A 502 16.83 -4.01 -2.55
C ALA A 502 16.00 -4.03 -3.86
N PRO A 503 14.93 -4.85 -4.00
CA PRO A 503 14.09 -4.86 -5.22
C PRO A 503 13.29 -3.57 -5.45
N HIS A 504 13.34 -2.62 -4.51
CA HIS A 504 12.67 -1.33 -4.57
C HIS A 504 13.65 -0.16 -4.69
N VAL A 505 14.96 -0.35 -4.45
CA VAL A 505 16.00 0.71 -4.47
C VAL A 505 15.94 1.52 -5.77
N ASN A 506 16.04 0.87 -6.93
CA ASN A 506 16.05 1.57 -8.21
C ASN A 506 14.78 2.42 -8.42
N LEU A 507 13.60 1.88 -8.12
CA LEU A 507 12.33 2.58 -8.29
C LEU A 507 12.14 3.73 -7.28
N LEU A 508 12.59 3.56 -6.03
CA LEU A 508 12.60 4.62 -5.02
C LEU A 508 13.57 5.74 -5.40
N TYR A 509 14.77 5.41 -5.87
CA TYR A 509 15.79 6.38 -6.28
C TYR A 509 15.31 7.21 -7.49
N THR A 510 14.70 6.58 -8.50
CA THR A 510 14.06 7.30 -9.62
C THR A 510 12.94 8.22 -9.12
N GLN A 511 12.09 7.77 -8.19
CA GLN A 511 11.02 8.63 -7.63
C GLN A 511 11.59 9.83 -6.85
N ILE A 512 12.60 9.62 -6.00
CA ILE A 512 13.28 10.69 -5.24
C ILE A 512 13.90 11.71 -6.21
N ARG A 513 14.63 11.24 -7.23
CA ARG A 513 15.27 12.09 -8.26
C ARG A 513 14.24 12.89 -9.06
N ASN A 514 13.20 12.23 -9.56
CA ASN A 514 12.13 12.88 -10.32
C ASN A 514 11.42 13.96 -9.49
N ARG A 515 11.15 13.71 -8.20
CA ARG A 515 10.54 14.72 -7.32
C ARG A 515 11.49 15.83 -6.91
N ALA A 516 12.80 15.57 -6.79
CA ALA A 516 13.79 16.63 -6.63
C ALA A 516 13.80 17.57 -7.86
N LEU A 517 13.77 17.02 -9.09
CA LEU A 517 13.70 17.81 -10.33
C LEU A 517 12.42 18.68 -10.38
N ILE A 518 11.26 18.12 -10.06
CA ILE A 518 9.98 18.85 -9.96
C ILE A 518 10.05 19.96 -8.89
N GLN A 519 10.56 19.65 -7.70
CA GLN A 519 10.64 20.61 -6.57
C GLN A 519 11.68 21.71 -6.83
N TYR A 520 12.77 21.42 -7.55
CA TYR A 520 13.74 22.41 -8.01
C TYR A 520 13.14 23.36 -9.04
N PHE A 521 12.37 22.85 -10.00
CA PHE A 521 11.79 23.68 -11.07
C PHE A 521 10.57 24.51 -10.61
N SER A 522 9.78 24.02 -9.64
CA SER A 522 8.52 24.63 -9.20
C SER A 522 8.50 26.15 -8.93
N PRO A 523 9.56 26.83 -8.42
CA PRO A 523 9.56 28.28 -8.23
C PRO A 523 10.02 29.08 -9.47
N TYR A 524 10.39 28.45 -10.58
CA TYR A 524 10.98 29.13 -11.75
C TYR A 524 10.01 29.19 -12.95
N LEU A 525 9.83 30.38 -13.52
CA LEU A 525 9.20 30.58 -14.83
C LEU A 525 10.16 30.23 -16.00
N SER A 526 11.47 30.33 -15.74
CA SER A 526 12.55 30.00 -16.69
C SER A 526 13.77 29.58 -15.89
N ALA A 527 14.41 28.46 -16.27
CA ALA A 527 15.58 27.91 -15.59
C ALA A 527 16.69 27.55 -16.60
N ASP A 528 17.93 27.91 -16.28
CA ASP A 528 19.12 27.52 -17.06
C ASP A 528 19.46 26.05 -16.80
N MET A 529 19.40 25.21 -17.85
CA MET A 529 19.67 23.78 -17.75
C MET A 529 21.13 23.49 -17.35
N ARG A 530 22.07 24.40 -17.60
CA ARG A 530 23.49 24.23 -17.23
C ARG A 530 23.64 24.23 -15.70
N ARG A 531 23.03 25.22 -15.04
CA ARG A 531 23.03 25.35 -13.57
C ARG A 531 22.20 24.25 -12.92
N MET A 532 21.11 23.82 -13.55
CA MET A 532 20.33 22.67 -13.13
C MET A 532 21.14 21.36 -13.24
N ALA A 533 21.90 21.14 -14.32
CA ALA A 533 22.73 19.95 -14.49
C ALA A 533 23.82 19.86 -13.40
N THR A 534 24.47 20.97 -13.07
CA THR A 534 25.39 21.07 -11.91
C THR A 534 24.69 20.78 -10.58
N ALA A 535 23.45 21.23 -10.39
CA ALA A 535 22.69 20.97 -9.16
C ALA A 535 22.18 19.52 -9.01
N PHE A 536 22.24 18.72 -10.08
CA PHE A 536 21.75 17.33 -10.14
C PHE A 536 22.83 16.29 -10.48
N ASN A 537 24.12 16.69 -10.43
CA ASN A 537 25.31 15.88 -10.71
C ASN A 537 25.25 15.17 -12.08
N ARG A 538 24.78 15.86 -13.14
CA ARG A 538 24.63 15.32 -14.51
C ARG A 538 25.29 16.20 -15.56
N THR A 539 25.47 15.64 -16.76
CA THR A 539 25.66 16.44 -17.98
C THR A 539 24.35 17.08 -18.43
N VAL A 540 24.42 18.10 -19.29
CA VAL A 540 23.23 18.77 -19.84
C VAL A 540 22.42 17.84 -20.75
N SER A 541 23.05 16.87 -21.43
CA SER A 541 22.35 15.92 -22.31
C SER A 541 21.50 14.94 -21.51
N GLU A 542 22.08 14.29 -20.49
CA GLU A 542 21.33 13.38 -19.61
C GLU A 542 20.16 14.08 -18.91
N LEU A 543 20.36 15.35 -18.50
CA LEU A 543 19.30 16.16 -17.92
C LEU A 543 18.19 16.47 -18.94
N GLU A 544 18.53 16.68 -20.21
CA GLU A 544 17.56 16.92 -21.28
C GLU A 544 16.67 15.69 -21.53
N ASP A 545 17.25 14.48 -21.49
CA ASP A 545 16.52 13.21 -21.57
C ASP A 545 15.67 12.95 -20.32
N GLU A 546 16.21 13.16 -19.11
CA GLU A 546 15.46 13.04 -17.84
C GLU A 546 14.26 14.02 -17.80
N LEU A 547 14.46 15.27 -18.24
CA LEU A 547 13.38 16.28 -18.31
C LEU A 547 12.37 15.97 -19.42
N MET A 548 12.80 15.45 -20.57
CA MET A 548 11.90 15.02 -21.65
C MET A 548 10.92 13.95 -21.14
N GLN A 549 11.41 12.94 -20.42
CA GLN A 549 10.55 11.91 -19.82
C GLN A 549 9.54 12.53 -18.83
N LEU A 550 9.97 13.43 -17.95
CA LEU A 550 9.09 14.10 -16.97
C LEU A 550 8.03 15.02 -17.60
N ILE A 551 8.31 15.58 -18.79
CA ILE A 551 7.35 16.38 -19.57
C ILE A 551 6.37 15.46 -20.32
N LEU A 552 6.82 14.31 -20.84
CA LEU A 552 5.97 13.32 -21.51
C LEU A 552 4.99 12.64 -20.54
N ASP A 553 5.44 12.31 -19.34
CA ASP A 553 4.59 11.83 -18.23
C ASP A 553 3.64 12.91 -17.69
N GLY A 554 3.82 14.18 -18.09
CA GLY A 554 3.02 15.31 -17.62
C GLY A 554 3.28 15.73 -16.17
N GLN A 555 4.36 15.25 -15.56
CA GLN A 555 4.76 15.63 -14.19
C GLN A 555 5.34 17.04 -14.13
N ILE A 556 6.04 17.47 -15.19
CA ILE A 556 6.55 18.84 -15.36
C ILE A 556 5.84 19.52 -16.53
N GLN A 557 5.18 20.65 -16.28
CA GLN A 557 4.55 21.47 -17.32
C GLN A 557 5.55 22.52 -17.85
N ALA A 558 6.47 22.07 -18.71
CA ALA A 558 7.54 22.92 -19.25
C ALA A 558 7.76 22.73 -20.76
N ARG A 559 8.67 23.54 -21.32
CA ARG A 559 9.19 23.48 -22.69
C ARG A 559 10.70 23.64 -22.65
N ILE A 560 11.41 22.70 -23.28
CA ILE A 560 12.87 22.73 -23.43
C ILE A 560 13.21 23.55 -24.66
N ASP A 561 13.96 24.63 -24.49
CA ASP A 561 14.71 25.28 -25.56
C ASP A 561 16.08 24.62 -25.66
N SER A 562 16.21 23.70 -26.62
CA SER A 562 17.44 22.93 -26.84
C SER A 562 18.57 23.75 -27.49
N HIS A 563 18.27 24.91 -28.08
CA HIS A 563 19.28 25.80 -28.66
C HIS A 563 19.99 26.60 -27.56
N ASN A 564 19.20 27.27 -26.70
CA ASN A 564 19.72 28.10 -25.62
C ASN A 564 20.04 27.29 -24.34
N LYS A 565 19.54 26.05 -24.25
CA LYS A 565 19.57 25.16 -23.06
C LYS A 565 18.84 25.80 -21.86
N ILE A 566 17.62 26.25 -22.11
CA ILE A 566 16.74 26.88 -21.11
C ILE A 566 15.43 26.09 -21.02
N LEU A 567 14.97 25.85 -19.79
CA LEU A 567 13.69 25.21 -19.49
C LEU A 567 12.67 26.30 -19.13
N TYR A 568 11.70 26.54 -20.00
CA TYR A 568 10.61 27.50 -19.80
C TYR A 568 9.38 26.82 -19.18
N ALA A 569 8.75 27.46 -18.20
CA ALA A 569 7.46 27.01 -17.68
C ALA A 569 6.39 27.17 -18.76
N LYS A 570 5.55 26.14 -18.93
CA LYS A 570 4.47 26.16 -19.92
C LYS A 570 3.22 26.72 -19.26
N ASP A 571 3.02 28.03 -19.37
CA ASP A 571 1.71 28.63 -19.06
C ASP A 571 0.62 28.00 -19.95
N VAL A 572 -0.49 27.61 -19.34
CA VAL A 572 -1.63 27.01 -20.03
C VAL A 572 -2.88 27.77 -19.65
N ASP A 573 -3.57 28.36 -20.63
CA ASP A 573 -4.84 29.03 -20.36
C ASP A 573 -5.86 28.02 -19.80
N GLN A 574 -6.17 28.22 -18.52
CA GLN A 574 -7.15 27.44 -17.79
C GLN A 574 -8.55 27.55 -18.42
N ARG A 575 -8.90 28.67 -19.06
CA ARG A 575 -10.20 28.86 -19.74
C ARG A 575 -10.29 27.97 -20.98
N SER A 576 -9.34 28.06 -21.90
CA SER A 576 -9.27 27.23 -23.11
C SER A 576 -9.24 25.74 -22.77
N THR A 577 -8.40 25.35 -21.81
CA THR A 577 -8.30 23.95 -21.32
C THR A 577 -9.63 23.45 -20.75
N THR A 578 -10.33 24.29 -19.98
CA THR A 578 -11.64 23.93 -19.41
C THR A 578 -12.71 23.83 -20.50
N PHE A 579 -12.69 24.70 -21.51
CA PHE A 579 -13.61 24.68 -22.63
C PHE A 579 -13.42 23.44 -23.51
N GLU A 580 -12.18 23.11 -23.90
CA GLU A 580 -11.86 21.93 -24.68
C GLU A 580 -12.20 20.63 -23.93
N LYS A 581 -11.87 20.55 -22.64
CA LYS A 581 -12.23 19.40 -21.78
C LYS A 581 -13.75 19.25 -21.61
N SER A 582 -14.49 20.36 -21.56
CA SER A 582 -15.97 20.33 -21.53
C SER A 582 -16.55 19.87 -22.87
N MET A 583 -15.97 20.33 -23.97
CA MET A 583 -16.38 19.96 -25.33
C MET A 583 -16.11 18.48 -25.64
N SER A 584 -14.97 17.93 -25.21
CA SER A 584 -14.65 16.51 -25.37
C SER A 584 -15.57 15.63 -24.53
N VAL A 585 -15.79 15.96 -23.25
CA VAL A 585 -16.77 15.26 -22.39
C VAL A 585 -18.20 15.35 -22.97
N GLY A 586 -18.59 16.48 -23.56
CA GLY A 586 -19.88 16.63 -24.24
C GLY A 586 -20.03 15.69 -25.45
N LYS A 587 -19.02 15.61 -26.33
CA LYS A 587 -18.98 14.68 -27.47
C LYS A 587 -19.04 13.22 -26.99
N ASP A 588 -18.30 12.90 -25.93
CA ASP A 588 -18.22 11.54 -25.39
C ASP A 588 -19.54 11.12 -24.71
N TYR A 589 -20.21 12.03 -24.02
CA TYR A 589 -21.56 11.83 -23.49
C TYR A 589 -22.59 11.60 -24.61
N GLN A 590 -22.59 12.42 -25.67
CA GLN A 590 -23.46 12.22 -26.83
C GLN A 590 -23.23 10.84 -27.49
N ARG A 591 -21.96 10.42 -27.65
CA ARG A 591 -21.60 9.10 -28.18
C ARG A 591 -22.14 7.97 -27.30
N ARG A 592 -21.92 8.02 -25.98
CA ARG A 592 -22.39 7.02 -25.01
C ARG A 592 -23.91 6.91 -25.02
N THR A 593 -24.62 8.04 -25.02
CA THR A 593 -26.09 8.09 -25.08
C THR A 593 -26.64 7.52 -26.38
N ARG A 594 -26.02 7.82 -27.54
CA ARG A 594 -26.39 7.20 -28.83
C ARG A 594 -26.22 5.68 -28.82
N MET A 595 -25.11 5.17 -28.26
CA MET A 595 -24.91 3.71 -28.13
C MET A 595 -25.89 3.06 -27.14
N LEU A 596 -26.27 3.75 -26.06
CA LEU A 596 -27.28 3.27 -25.10
C LEU A 596 -28.66 3.16 -25.75
N ILE A 597 -29.06 4.17 -26.54
CA ILE A 597 -30.33 4.17 -27.30
C ILE A 597 -30.32 3.01 -28.32
N LEU A 598 -29.22 2.81 -29.06
CA LEU A 598 -29.08 1.69 -29.98
C LEU A 598 -29.18 0.33 -29.26
N ARG A 599 -28.56 0.19 -28.09
CA ARG A 599 -28.64 -1.03 -27.28
C ARG A 599 -30.07 -1.28 -26.77
N ALA A 600 -30.79 -0.25 -26.35
CA ALA A 600 -32.20 -0.35 -25.96
C ALA A 600 -33.10 -0.74 -27.15
N ALA A 601 -32.85 -0.19 -28.34
CA ALA A 601 -33.56 -0.57 -29.56
C ALA A 601 -33.31 -2.04 -29.96
N MET A 602 -32.05 -2.51 -29.89
CA MET A 602 -31.71 -3.92 -30.12
C MET A 602 -32.41 -4.85 -29.12
N LEU A 603 -32.43 -4.50 -27.83
CA LEU A 603 -33.13 -5.27 -26.80
C LEU A 603 -34.65 -5.29 -27.03
N LYS A 604 -35.26 -4.16 -27.43
CA LYS A 604 -36.69 -4.09 -27.78
C LYS A 604 -37.04 -5.01 -28.96
N GLN A 605 -36.15 -5.11 -29.95
CA GLN A 605 -36.29 -6.02 -31.10
C GLN A 605 -35.79 -7.45 -30.82
N GLN A 606 -35.49 -7.80 -29.56
CA GLN A 606 -34.94 -9.11 -29.16
C GLN A 606 -33.64 -9.52 -29.88
N ILE A 607 -32.89 -8.55 -30.43
CA ILE A 607 -31.60 -8.78 -31.10
C ILE A 607 -30.53 -8.99 -30.03
N HIS A 608 -30.42 -10.24 -29.56
CA HIS A 608 -29.41 -10.70 -28.63
C HIS A 608 -28.41 -11.63 -29.32
N VAL A 609 -27.13 -11.45 -29.03
CA VAL A 609 -26.11 -12.44 -29.41
C VAL A 609 -26.33 -13.65 -28.52
N LYS A 610 -26.92 -14.72 -29.06
CA LYS A 610 -26.95 -16.01 -28.40
C LYS A 610 -25.51 -16.50 -28.25
N SER A 611 -25.05 -16.64 -27.01
CA SER A 611 -23.91 -17.51 -26.73
C SER A 611 -24.23 -18.90 -27.28
N PRO A 612 -23.35 -19.54 -28.07
CA PRO A 612 -23.61 -20.90 -28.54
C PRO A 612 -23.80 -21.80 -27.33
N GLN A 613 -24.92 -22.52 -27.28
CA GLN A 613 -25.10 -23.56 -26.28
C GLN A 613 -24.01 -24.61 -26.52
N ARG A 614 -23.26 -24.98 -25.47
CA ARG A 614 -22.52 -26.23 -25.47
C ARG A 614 -23.56 -27.34 -25.50
N ASP A 615 -23.54 -28.22 -26.50
CA ASP A 615 -24.54 -29.29 -26.62
C ASP A 615 -24.41 -30.25 -25.43
N SER A 616 -25.36 -30.18 -24.50
CA SER A 616 -25.50 -31.09 -23.36
C SER A 616 -26.15 -32.40 -23.81
N THR A 617 -25.44 -33.16 -24.64
CA THR A 617 -25.94 -34.41 -25.23
C THR A 617 -25.50 -35.63 -24.43
N GLN A 618 -26.10 -35.86 -23.25
CA GLN A 618 -26.29 -37.18 -22.61
C GLN A 618 -26.97 -37.08 -21.24
N GLY A 619 -28.03 -37.88 -21.02
CA GLY A 619 -28.76 -37.99 -19.75
C GLY A 619 -29.60 -36.75 -19.38
N GLY A 620 -30.74 -36.87 -18.72
CA GLY A 620 -31.46 -38.05 -18.22
C GLY A 620 -32.59 -37.53 -17.30
N GLU A 621 -33.75 -38.20 -17.27
CA GLU A 621 -34.96 -37.63 -16.64
C GLU A 621 -34.81 -37.26 -15.17
N MET A 622 -35.16 -36.02 -14.80
CA MET A 622 -35.76 -35.72 -13.49
C MET A 622 -36.57 -34.41 -13.56
N SER A 623 -37.90 -34.51 -13.49
CA SER A 623 -38.80 -33.35 -13.49
C SER A 623 -38.97 -32.76 -12.08
N VAL A 624 -38.50 -31.54 -11.86
CA VAL A 624 -38.92 -30.69 -10.72
C VAL A 624 -39.18 -29.28 -11.23
N ALA A 625 -40.42 -28.80 -11.10
CA ALA A 625 -40.84 -27.51 -11.64
C ALA A 625 -40.75 -26.37 -10.60
N PRO A 626 -40.21 -25.19 -10.95
CA PRO A 626 -40.47 -23.95 -10.22
C PRO A 626 -41.82 -23.36 -10.67
N GLY A 627 -42.67 -22.95 -9.72
CA GLY A 627 -44.05 -22.56 -9.99
C GLY A 627 -44.24 -21.18 -10.63
N ASN A 628 -45.30 -21.04 -11.44
CA ASN A 628 -45.75 -19.76 -11.98
C ASN A 628 -46.33 -18.84 -10.88
N GLY A 629 -45.74 -17.67 -10.69
CA GLY A 629 -46.35 -16.56 -9.95
C GLY A 629 -47.33 -15.79 -10.82
N THR A 630 -48.52 -16.34 -11.05
CA THR A 630 -49.54 -15.71 -11.92
C THR A 630 -50.16 -14.49 -11.23
N LEU A 631 -50.10 -13.33 -11.90
CA LEU A 631 -50.83 -12.12 -11.49
C LEU A 631 -52.34 -12.35 -11.63
N ALA A 632 -53.05 -12.46 -10.50
CA ALA A 632 -54.50 -12.42 -10.45
C ALA A 632 -54.97 -11.01 -10.13
N ALA A 633 -55.72 -10.39 -11.04
CA ALA A 633 -56.41 -9.12 -10.81
C ALA A 633 -57.91 -9.32 -11.03
N LYS A 634 -58.72 -8.98 -10.00
CA LYS A 634 -60.11 -8.55 -10.16
C LYS A 634 -60.67 -8.01 -8.83
N ASN A 635 -61.38 -6.88 -8.96
CA ASN A 635 -62.23 -6.20 -7.99
C ASN A 635 -61.54 -5.77 -6.69
#